data_AF-A0A843L4J6-F1
#
_entry.id   AF-A0A843L4J6-F1
#
_cell.length_a   1.000
_cell.length_b   1.000
_cell.length_c   1.000
_cell.angle_alpha   90.00
_cell.angle_beta   90.00
_cell.angle_gamma   90.00
#
_symmetry.space_group_name_H-M   'P 1'
#
loop_
_entity.id
_entity.type
_entity.pdbx_description
1 polymer ?
#
loop_
_entity_poly.entity_id
_entity_poly.type
_entity_poly.pdbx_seq_one_letter_code
_entity_poly.pdbx_strand_id
1 'polypeptide(L)'
;GATLILGHHAHTIQAIERYHGGLIAYSLGMFQFDPRWPHNVSEEAIMLSVDLCAGGVVGEHRMTPLIVGGDFVPRPAEDERILSLVDDISRPVADGTLTWSRWFEEIAPAYMRMNLESYRYRVRRNGILPLLEMGAWFCTPFCLRCCAGLVRRRFRQEPVRHLGQSDGE
;
A
#
# COMPACT_ATOMS: atom_id res chain seq x y z
N GLY A 1 -14.19 0.19 23.39
CA GLY A 1 -13.30 0.04 22.22
C GLY A 1 -13.95 -0.88 21.21
N ALA A 2 -13.30 -1.13 20.07
CA ALA A 2 -13.74 -2.10 19.06
C ALA A 2 -12.89 -3.38 19.15
N THR A 3 -13.48 -4.52 18.82
CA THR A 3 -12.81 -5.84 18.80
C THR A 3 -12.32 -6.24 17.40
N LEU A 4 -12.86 -5.60 16.37
CA LEU A 4 -12.43 -5.70 14.98
C LEU A 4 -12.50 -4.32 14.34
N ILE A 5 -11.43 -3.92 13.66
CA ILE A 5 -11.37 -2.73 12.82
C ILE A 5 -11.01 -3.19 11.40
N LEU A 6 -11.88 -2.87 10.44
CA LEU A 6 -11.66 -3.12 9.03
C LEU A 6 -11.50 -1.78 8.30
N GLY A 7 -10.29 -1.47 7.89
CA GLY A 7 -9.95 -0.31 7.07
C GLY A 7 -9.98 -0.63 5.58
N HIS A 8 -10.28 0.38 4.77
CA HIS A 8 -10.22 0.33 3.31
C HIS A 8 -10.14 1.75 2.75
N HIS A 9 -9.20 2.00 1.83
CA HIS A 9 -9.12 3.19 0.95
C HIS A 9 -7.81 3.18 0.13
N ALA A 10 -6.77 2.52 0.63
CA ALA A 10 -5.46 2.51 -0.03
C ALA A 10 -5.48 1.78 -1.38
N HIS A 11 -6.50 0.93 -1.62
CA HIS A 11 -6.58 0.00 -2.75
C HIS A 11 -5.35 -0.92 -2.90
N THR A 12 -4.56 -1.02 -1.84
CA THR A 12 -3.39 -1.89 -1.69
C THR A 12 -3.50 -2.64 -0.38
N ILE A 13 -2.89 -3.81 -0.31
CA ILE A 13 -2.82 -4.60 0.90
C ILE A 13 -1.98 -3.84 1.94
N GLN A 14 -2.48 -3.77 3.18
CA GLN A 14 -1.77 -3.22 4.31
C GLN A 14 -1.72 -4.21 5.47
N ALA A 15 -0.98 -3.84 6.51
CA ALA A 15 -0.77 -4.68 7.68
C ALA A 15 -2.09 -5.16 8.31
N ILE A 16 -1.99 -6.31 8.97
CA ILE A 16 -2.99 -6.83 9.89
C ILE A 16 -2.29 -7.06 11.24
N GLU A 17 -2.85 -6.54 12.32
CA GLU A 17 -2.25 -6.70 13.65
C GLU A 17 -3.30 -7.01 14.73
N ARG A 18 -2.83 -7.63 15.82
CA ARG A 18 -3.60 -7.68 17.06
C ARG A 18 -3.15 -6.54 17.97
N TYR A 19 -4.06 -5.64 18.27
CA TYR A 19 -3.81 -4.47 19.11
C TYR A 19 -4.77 -4.45 20.30
N HIS A 20 -4.22 -4.51 21.52
CA HIS A 20 -4.98 -4.60 22.77
C HIS A 20 -6.11 -5.65 22.77
N GLY A 21 -5.85 -6.81 22.14
CA GLY A 21 -6.81 -7.92 22.04
C GLY A 21 -7.84 -7.79 20.92
N GLY A 22 -7.91 -6.65 20.23
CA GLY A 22 -8.69 -6.49 19.00
C GLY A 22 -7.87 -6.83 17.75
N LEU A 23 -8.54 -7.12 16.64
CA LEU A 23 -7.92 -7.30 15.32
C LEU A 23 -8.07 -6.02 14.50
N ILE A 24 -6.99 -5.55 13.89
CA ILE A 24 -7.00 -4.40 12.96
C ILE A 24 -6.48 -4.88 11.62
N ALA A 25 -7.29 -4.76 10.57
CA ALA A 25 -6.85 -4.91 9.19
C ALA A 25 -6.90 -3.53 8.52
N TYR A 26 -5.74 -2.93 8.21
CA TYR A 26 -5.68 -1.55 7.75
C TYR A 26 -6.21 -1.37 6.32
N SER A 27 -6.00 -2.36 5.45
CA SER A 27 -6.55 -2.42 4.09
C SER A 27 -6.41 -3.83 3.52
N LEU A 28 -7.47 -4.33 2.88
CA LEU A 28 -7.49 -5.66 2.26
C LEU A 28 -7.06 -5.67 0.78
N GLY A 29 -6.66 -4.53 0.22
CA GLY A 29 -6.26 -4.45 -1.18
C GLY A 29 -7.39 -4.20 -2.17
N MET A 30 -7.15 -4.62 -3.41
CA MET A 30 -7.96 -4.27 -4.57
C MET A 30 -9.14 -5.22 -4.76
N PHE A 31 -10.21 -5.07 -3.98
CA PHE A 31 -11.35 -6.00 -4.06
C PHE A 31 -12.42 -5.61 -5.10
N GLN A 32 -12.57 -4.31 -5.43
CA GLN A 32 -13.74 -3.83 -6.19
C GLN A 32 -13.49 -2.65 -7.16
N PHE A 33 -12.24 -2.27 -7.46
CA PHE A 33 -11.97 -1.16 -8.39
C PHE A 33 -11.35 -1.65 -9.70
N ASP A 34 -11.46 -0.80 -10.74
CA ASP A 34 -10.95 -1.10 -12.08
C ASP A 34 -9.44 -1.31 -12.06
N PRO A 35 -8.95 -2.51 -12.42
CA PRO A 35 -7.52 -2.78 -12.51
C PRO A 35 -6.80 -1.85 -13.49
N ARG A 36 -7.55 -1.35 -14.49
CA ARG A 36 -7.05 -0.48 -15.56
C ARG A 36 -7.07 1.00 -15.18
N TRP A 37 -7.42 1.35 -13.93
CA TRP A 37 -7.35 2.73 -13.49
C TRP A 37 -5.88 3.21 -13.61
N PRO A 38 -5.58 4.38 -14.20
CA PRO A 38 -4.19 4.81 -14.46
C PRO A 38 -3.34 4.99 -13.20
N HIS A 39 -3.98 5.07 -12.03
CA HIS A 39 -3.35 5.17 -10.72
C HIS A 39 -3.45 3.88 -9.92
N ASN A 40 -3.84 2.77 -10.57
CA ASN A 40 -3.88 1.50 -9.91
C ASN A 40 -2.46 1.06 -9.52
N VAL A 41 -2.34 0.57 -8.29
CA VAL A 41 -1.06 0.22 -7.69
C VAL A 41 -0.93 -1.30 -7.51
N SER A 42 -2.03 -2.06 -7.53
CA SER A 42 -2.02 -3.53 -7.42
C SER A 42 -3.35 -4.15 -7.86
N GLU A 43 -3.29 -5.40 -8.34
CA GLU A 43 -4.46 -6.28 -8.59
C GLU A 43 -4.71 -7.25 -7.43
N GLU A 44 -3.88 -7.18 -6.39
CA GLU A 44 -3.88 -8.11 -5.28
C GLU A 44 -4.84 -7.66 -4.19
N ALA A 45 -5.57 -8.63 -3.63
CA ALA A 45 -6.44 -8.43 -2.50
C ALA A 45 -6.41 -9.65 -1.56
N ILE A 46 -7.04 -9.51 -0.41
CA ILE A 46 -7.20 -10.59 0.57
C ILE A 46 -8.63 -10.62 1.04
N MET A 47 -9.20 -11.81 1.07
CA MET A 47 -10.42 -12.07 1.83
C MET A 47 -10.05 -12.47 3.25
N LEU A 48 -10.48 -11.66 4.21
CA LEU A 48 -10.30 -11.90 5.63
C LEU A 48 -11.51 -12.68 6.18
N SER A 49 -11.27 -13.87 6.72
CA SER A 49 -12.26 -14.66 7.46
C SER A 49 -11.95 -14.58 8.96
N VAL A 50 -12.97 -14.24 9.76
CA VAL A 50 -12.88 -14.16 11.23
C VAL A 50 -14.11 -14.81 11.85
N ASP A 51 -13.91 -15.47 12.99
CA ASP A 51 -15.01 -15.92 13.83
C ASP A 51 -15.31 -14.85 14.89
N LEU A 52 -16.59 -14.53 15.09
CA LEU A 52 -17.04 -13.49 16.01
C LEU A 52 -17.97 -14.08 17.07
N CYS A 53 -17.75 -13.70 18.33
CA CYS A 53 -18.66 -13.96 19.44
C CYS A 53 -18.97 -12.68 20.22
N ALA A 54 -19.79 -12.78 21.27
CA ALA A 54 -20.14 -11.61 22.11
C ALA A 54 -18.92 -10.86 22.70
N GLY A 55 -17.78 -11.56 22.86
CA GLY A 55 -16.52 -10.98 23.34
C GLY A 55 -15.60 -10.42 22.24
N GLY A 56 -15.93 -10.57 20.96
CA GLY A 56 -15.11 -10.12 19.84
C GLY A 56 -14.61 -11.24 18.93
N VAL A 57 -13.49 -10.99 18.25
CA VAL A 57 -12.83 -11.97 17.38
C VAL A 57 -12.30 -13.12 18.22
N VAL A 58 -12.67 -14.34 17.85
CA VAL A 58 -12.23 -15.58 18.49
C VAL A 58 -11.35 -16.40 17.57
N GLY A 59 -10.39 -17.10 18.15
CA GLY A 59 -9.43 -17.91 17.39
C GLY A 59 -8.53 -17.08 16.49
N GLU A 60 -7.93 -17.76 15.51
CA GLU A 60 -7.11 -17.12 14.50
C GLU A 60 -7.94 -16.68 13.29
N HIS A 61 -7.53 -15.56 12.71
CA HIS A 61 -8.09 -15.10 11.44
C HIS A 61 -7.47 -15.89 10.30
N ARG A 62 -8.23 -16.10 9.23
CA ARG A 62 -7.74 -16.74 8.00
C ARG A 62 -7.72 -15.71 6.88
N MET A 63 -6.64 -15.71 6.12
CA MET A 63 -6.46 -14.89 4.94
C MET A 63 -6.53 -15.77 3.70
N THR A 64 -7.39 -15.42 2.75
CA THR A 64 -7.43 -16.04 1.42
C THR A 64 -6.95 -15.01 0.40
N PRO A 65 -5.76 -15.19 -0.21
CA PRO A 65 -5.26 -14.26 -1.19
C PRO A 65 -6.11 -14.30 -2.46
N LEU A 66 -6.29 -13.14 -3.08
CA LEU A 66 -7.14 -12.94 -4.25
C LEU A 66 -6.38 -12.11 -5.30
N ILE A 67 -6.67 -12.38 -6.57
CA ILE A 67 -6.32 -11.51 -7.70
C ILE A 67 -7.62 -11.03 -8.34
N VAL A 68 -7.70 -9.72 -8.59
CA VAL A 68 -8.79 -9.09 -9.35
C VAL A 68 -8.23 -8.66 -10.71
N GLY A 69 -8.41 -9.54 -11.69
CA GLY A 69 -8.00 -9.28 -13.07
C GLY A 69 -8.94 -8.30 -13.79
N GLY A 70 -8.61 -7.96 -15.04
CA GLY A 70 -9.31 -6.95 -15.83
C GLY A 70 -10.79 -7.20 -16.13
N ASP A 71 -11.33 -8.37 -15.76
CA ASP A 71 -12.75 -8.70 -15.83
C ASP A 71 -13.52 -8.42 -14.53
N PHE A 72 -12.85 -7.81 -13.53
CA PHE A 72 -13.43 -7.39 -12.25
C PHE A 72 -13.91 -8.55 -11.37
N VAL A 73 -13.50 -9.78 -11.66
CA VAL A 73 -13.91 -10.96 -10.89
C VAL A 73 -12.78 -11.35 -9.93
N PRO A 74 -12.97 -11.25 -8.61
CA PRO A 74 -12.00 -11.73 -7.64
C PRO A 74 -11.89 -13.25 -7.70
N ARG A 75 -10.66 -13.75 -7.83
CA ARG A 75 -10.36 -15.18 -7.83
C ARG A 75 -9.36 -15.52 -6.73
N PRO A 76 -9.56 -16.62 -5.99
CA PRO A 76 -8.53 -17.16 -5.13
C PRO A 76 -7.22 -17.33 -5.89
N ALA A 77 -6.14 -16.85 -5.30
CA ALA A 77 -4.79 -17.10 -5.76
C ALA A 77 -4.16 -18.19 -4.88
N GLU A 78 -3.32 -19.04 -5.46
CA GLU A 78 -2.45 -19.95 -4.67
C GLU A 78 -1.08 -19.29 -4.41
N ASP A 79 -1.00 -17.97 -4.59
CA ASP A 79 0.24 -17.22 -4.56
C ASP A 79 0.68 -16.89 -3.13
N GLU A 80 1.66 -17.64 -2.63
CA GLU A 80 2.29 -17.41 -1.33
C GLU A 80 2.92 -16.01 -1.21
N ARG A 81 3.23 -15.33 -2.32
CA ARG A 81 3.81 -13.98 -2.28
C ARG A 81 2.88 -12.97 -1.64
N ILE A 82 1.57 -13.11 -1.80
CA ILE A 82 0.58 -12.18 -1.21
C ILE A 82 0.57 -12.34 0.32
N LEU A 83 0.57 -13.58 0.81
CA LEU A 83 0.61 -13.84 2.25
C LEU A 83 1.96 -13.44 2.85
N SER A 84 3.06 -13.73 2.16
CA SER A 84 4.39 -13.26 2.56
C SER A 84 4.48 -11.74 2.61
N LEU A 85 3.84 -11.03 1.68
CA LEU A 85 3.76 -9.56 1.69
C LEU A 85 3.05 -9.07 2.96
N VAL A 86 1.92 -9.69 3.33
CA VAL A 86 1.19 -9.33 4.55
C VAL A 86 2.04 -9.54 5.78
N ASP A 87 2.72 -10.68 5.89
CA ASP A 87 3.58 -10.96 7.03
C ASP A 87 4.73 -9.95 7.13
N ASP A 88 5.35 -9.61 6.00
CA ASP A 88 6.45 -8.65 5.93
C ASP A 88 6.03 -7.24 6.39
N ILE A 89 4.84 -6.78 5.99
CA ILE A 89 4.34 -5.45 6.38
C ILE A 89 3.69 -5.45 7.77
N SER A 90 3.17 -6.59 8.23
CA SER A 90 2.49 -6.72 9.52
C SER A 90 3.47 -6.86 10.68
N ARG A 91 4.56 -7.61 10.50
CA ARG A 91 5.57 -7.83 11.54
C ARG A 91 6.09 -6.53 12.18
N PRO A 92 6.57 -5.52 11.43
CA PRO A 92 7.08 -4.30 12.06
C PRO A 92 6.00 -3.44 12.72
N VAL A 93 4.73 -3.59 12.30
CA VAL A 93 3.59 -2.90 12.92
C VAL A 93 3.26 -3.58 14.25
N ALA A 94 3.08 -4.90 14.24
CA ALA A 94 2.78 -5.70 15.43
C ALA A 94 3.89 -5.62 16.50
N ASP A 95 5.15 -5.60 16.09
CA ASP A 95 6.30 -5.50 17.00
C ASP A 95 6.53 -4.05 17.49
N GLY A 96 5.80 -3.06 16.96
CA GLY A 96 6.01 -1.64 17.26
C GLY A 96 7.37 -1.10 16.79
N THR A 97 7.99 -1.75 15.80
CA THR A 97 9.32 -1.39 15.28
C THR A 97 9.27 -0.49 14.04
N LEU A 98 8.08 -0.25 13.48
CA LEU A 98 7.90 0.66 12.34
C LEU A 98 8.23 2.11 12.75
N THR A 99 9.35 2.63 12.24
CA THR A 99 9.75 4.03 12.46
C THR A 99 9.25 4.95 11.35
N TRP A 100 9.11 6.24 11.65
CA TRP A 100 8.82 7.26 10.62
C TRP A 100 9.82 7.24 9.47
N SER A 101 11.11 7.05 9.79
CA SER A 101 12.17 6.90 8.80
C SER A 101 11.89 5.79 7.80
N ARG A 102 11.52 4.61 8.32
CA ARG A 102 11.17 3.43 7.52
C ARG A 102 9.90 3.66 6.71
N TRP A 103 8.89 4.28 7.31
CA TRP A 103 7.66 4.62 6.62
C TRP A 103 7.90 5.56 5.42
N PHE A 104 8.75 6.59 5.59
CA PHE A 104 9.11 7.48 4.49
C PHE A 104 9.90 6.78 3.37
N GLU A 105 10.72 5.78 3.68
CA GLU A 105 11.40 4.96 2.65
C GLU A 105 10.41 4.19 1.77
N GLU A 106 9.32 3.69 2.36
CA GLU A 106 8.33 2.91 1.63
C GLU A 106 7.39 3.77 0.78
N ILE A 107 6.89 4.88 1.34
CA ILE A 107 5.89 5.71 0.65
C ILE A 107 6.49 6.65 -0.40
N ALA A 108 7.76 7.06 -0.25
CA ALA A 108 8.34 8.12 -1.05
C ALA A 108 8.36 7.85 -2.57
N PRO A 109 8.69 6.64 -3.08
CA PRO A 109 8.70 6.41 -4.53
C PRO A 109 7.33 6.59 -5.18
N ALA A 110 6.28 6.06 -4.57
CA ALA A 110 4.93 6.19 -5.09
C ALA A 110 4.46 7.65 -5.00
N TYR A 111 4.61 8.27 -3.81
CA TYR A 111 4.19 9.64 -3.57
C TYR A 111 4.88 10.63 -4.52
N MET A 112 6.21 10.55 -4.67
CA MET A 112 6.98 11.48 -5.49
C MET A 112 6.65 11.33 -6.98
N ARG A 113 6.60 10.09 -7.47
CA ARG A 113 6.28 9.81 -8.88
C ARG A 113 4.91 10.35 -9.26
N MET A 114 3.87 10.03 -8.49
CA MET A 114 2.50 10.46 -8.80
C MET A 114 2.35 11.99 -8.79
N ASN A 115 2.98 12.68 -7.83
CA ASN A 115 2.92 14.14 -7.78
C ASN A 115 3.70 14.79 -8.94
N LEU A 116 4.90 14.28 -9.26
CA LEU A 116 5.69 14.78 -10.39
C LEU A 116 4.97 14.56 -11.73
N GLU A 117 4.30 13.43 -11.91
CA GLU A 117 3.46 13.17 -13.08
C GLU A 117 2.29 14.15 -13.18
N SER A 118 1.63 14.44 -12.05
CA SER A 118 0.57 15.46 -11.96
C SER A 118 1.08 16.86 -12.32
N TYR A 119 2.25 17.27 -11.83
CA TYR A 119 2.87 18.54 -12.22
C TYR A 119 3.25 18.55 -13.70
N ARG A 120 3.84 17.47 -14.23
CA ARG A 120 4.16 17.34 -15.65
C ARG A 120 2.91 17.51 -16.52
N TYR A 121 1.79 16.91 -16.12
CA TYR A 121 0.52 17.06 -16.80
C TYR A 121 0.01 18.52 -16.76
N ARG A 122 0.03 19.16 -15.59
CA ARG A 122 -0.39 20.57 -15.44
C ARG A 122 0.48 21.53 -16.25
N VAL A 123 1.79 21.32 -16.28
CA VAL A 123 2.71 22.18 -17.06
C VAL A 123 2.44 22.06 -18.56
N ARG A 124 2.21 20.83 -19.05
CA ARG A 124 1.83 20.61 -20.46
C ARG A 124 0.51 21.28 -20.83
N ARG A 125 -0.44 21.40 -19.89
CA ARG A 125 -1.79 21.94 -20.15
C ARG A 125 -1.91 23.45 -19.91
N ASN A 126 -1.21 23.97 -18.90
CA ASN A 126 -1.41 25.33 -18.38
C ASN A 126 -0.16 26.23 -18.52
N GLY A 127 0.90 25.75 -19.17
CA GLY A 127 2.17 26.47 -19.29
C GLY A 127 3.04 26.35 -18.04
N ILE A 128 3.99 27.26 -17.86
CA ILE A 128 5.07 27.10 -16.85
C ILE A 128 4.69 27.47 -15.42
N LEU A 129 3.57 28.16 -15.20
CA LEU A 129 3.18 28.67 -13.87
C LEU A 129 3.11 27.57 -12.77
N PRO A 130 2.61 26.34 -13.03
CA PRO A 130 2.61 25.28 -12.03
C PRO A 130 4.02 24.86 -11.55
N LEU A 131 5.11 25.25 -12.22
CA LEU A 131 6.47 25.00 -11.72
C LEU A 131 6.76 25.78 -10.43
N LEU A 132 6.15 26.96 -10.25
CA LEU A 132 6.29 27.73 -9.00
C LEU A 132 5.61 26.99 -7.84
N GLU A 133 4.39 26.49 -8.07
CA GLU A 133 3.68 25.64 -7.11
C GLU A 133 4.47 24.36 -6.81
N MET A 134 5.07 23.75 -7.84
CA MET A 134 5.91 22.56 -7.68
C MET A 134 7.14 22.85 -6.81
N GLY A 135 7.80 23.99 -7.02
CA GLY A 135 8.93 24.42 -6.20
C GLY A 135 8.53 24.61 -4.74
N ALA A 136 7.43 25.30 -4.48
CA ALA A 136 6.90 25.47 -3.13
C ALA A 136 6.53 24.13 -2.47
N TRP A 137 5.84 23.25 -3.20
CA TRP A 137 5.49 21.90 -2.74
C TRP A 137 6.73 21.06 -2.42
N PHE A 138 7.76 21.08 -3.26
CA PHE A 138 8.98 20.29 -3.08
C PHE A 138 9.77 20.71 -1.84
N CYS A 139 9.72 22.00 -1.47
CA CYS A 139 10.37 22.53 -0.27
C CYS A 139 9.57 22.28 1.02
N THR A 140 8.42 21.61 0.97
CA THR A 140 7.67 21.28 2.19
C THR A 140 8.42 20.26 3.06
N PRO A 141 8.25 20.30 4.41
CA PRO A 141 8.89 19.34 5.30
C PRO A 141 8.60 17.87 4.96
N PHE A 142 7.39 17.59 4.46
CA PHE A 142 6.99 16.25 4.04
C PHE A 142 7.79 15.78 2.82
N CYS A 143 7.93 16.62 1.79
CA CYS A 143 8.67 16.28 0.58
C CYS A 143 10.17 16.10 0.87
N LEU A 144 10.75 16.94 1.73
CA LEU A 144 12.14 16.79 2.17
C LEU A 144 12.37 15.45 2.88
N ARG A 145 11.42 15.00 3.72
CA ARG A 145 11.49 13.67 4.35
C ARG A 145 11.34 12.53 3.35
N CYS A 146 10.49 12.67 2.35
CA CYS A 146 10.40 11.71 1.25
C CYS A 146 11.71 11.64 0.45
N CYS A 147 12.36 12.77 0.15
CA CYS A 147 13.68 12.78 -0.49
C CYS A 147 14.73 12.05 0.37
N ALA A 148 14.76 12.31 1.68
CA ALA A 148 15.63 11.58 2.60
C ALA A 148 15.32 10.07 2.61
N GLY A 149 14.04 9.69 2.57
CA GLY A 149 13.60 8.30 2.44
C GLY A 149 14.09 7.62 1.16
N LEU A 150 13.98 8.30 0.01
CA LEU A 150 14.51 7.79 -1.27
C LEU A 150 16.02 7.53 -1.21
N VAL A 151 16.77 8.44 -0.60
CA VAL A 151 18.22 8.31 -0.44
C VAL A 151 18.54 7.11 0.46
N ARG A 152 17.90 6.98 1.62
CA ARG A 152 18.12 5.84 2.54
C ARG A 152 17.77 4.51 1.89
N ARG A 153 16.64 4.45 1.19
CA ARG A 153 16.21 3.27 0.45
C ARG A 153 17.24 2.83 -0.59
N ARG A 154 17.88 3.77 -1.29
CA ARG A 154 18.92 3.47 -2.29
C ARG A 154 20.17 2.83 -1.68
N PHE A 155 20.53 3.19 -0.45
CA PHE A 155 21.68 2.61 0.26
C PHE A 155 21.34 1.30 0.96
N ARG A 156 20.07 0.96 1.08
CA ARG A 156 19.62 -0.34 1.59
C ARG A 156 19.73 -1.36 0.45
N GLN A 157 20.61 -2.35 0.62
CA GLN A 157 20.62 -3.52 -0.25
C GLN A 157 19.34 -4.32 0.02
N GLU A 158 18.32 -4.16 -0.81
CA GLU A 158 17.24 -5.14 -0.90
C GLU A 158 17.35 -5.88 -2.23
N PRO A 159 17.11 -7.21 -2.25
CA PRO A 159 16.98 -7.95 -3.50
C PRO A 159 15.82 -7.34 -4.30
N VAL A 160 16.06 -7.09 -5.58
CA VAL A 160 15.09 -6.54 -6.53
C VAL A 160 13.83 -7.42 -6.50
N ARG A 161 12.74 -6.91 -5.91
CA ARG A 161 11.41 -7.48 -6.14
C ARG A 161 11.04 -7.15 -7.58
N HIS A 162 11.23 -8.11 -8.48
CA HIS A 162 10.68 -8.04 -9.83
C HIS A 162 9.16 -8.02 -9.70
N LEU A 163 8.58 -6.82 -9.72
CA LEU A 163 7.22 -6.63 -10.20
C LEU A 163 7.25 -7.14 -11.65
N GLY A 164 6.65 -8.31 -11.86
CA GLY A 164 6.49 -8.88 -13.19
C GLY A 164 5.80 -7.87 -14.08
N GLN A 165 6.54 -7.33 -15.04
CA GLN A 165 5.95 -6.73 -16.21
C GLN A 165 5.18 -7.85 -16.91
N SER A 166 3.85 -7.79 -16.88
CA SER A 166 3.07 -8.45 -17.90
C SER A 166 3.31 -7.68 -19.19
N ASP A 167 4.31 -8.10 -19.95
CA ASP A 167 4.39 -7.74 -21.37
C ASP A 167 3.15 -8.33 -22.04
N GLY A 168 2.18 -7.46 -22.31
CA GLY A 168 1.01 -7.78 -23.13
C GLY A 168 1.34 -7.47 -24.58
N GLU A 169 1.41 -8.53 -25.39
CA GLU A 169 1.03 -8.50 -26.80
C GLU A 169 -0.43 -8.05 -26.98
#